data_AF-X0WR18-F1
#
_entry.id   AF-X0WR18-F1
#
_cell.length_a   1.000
_cell.length_b   1.000
_cell.length_c   1.000
_cell.angle_alpha   90.00
_cell.angle_beta   90.00
_cell.angle_gamma   90.00
#
_symmetry.space_group_name_H-M   'P 1'
#
loop_
_entity.id
_entity.type
_entity.pdbx_description
1 polymer ?
#
loop_
_entity_poly.entity_id
_entity_poly.type
_entity_poly.pdbx_seq_one_letter_code
_entity_poly.pdbx_strand_id
1 'polypeptide(L)' 'LLINLFAKGIDATEICKNIHASDDLQTIKVIALANQLSDSEAAALLQKGFDGYISNPADPTEVIKTIEEATAIIY' A
#
# COMPACT_ATOMS: atom_id res chain seq x y z
N LEU A 1 6.45 2.78 2.44
CA LEU A 1 6.17 1.74 3.45
C LEU A 1 5.37 0.63 2.79
N LEU A 2 5.79 -0.63 2.92
CA LEU A 2 5.06 -1.80 2.42
C LEU A 2 4.43 -2.52 3.61
N ILE A 3 3.13 -2.81 3.55
CA ILE A 3 2.40 -3.48 4.65
C ILE A 3 1.72 -4.73 4.14
N ASN A 4 2.00 -5.88 4.76
CA ASN A 4 1.31 -7.13 4.45
C ASN A 4 -0.06 -7.21 5.14
N LEU A 5 -1.13 -7.24 4.33
CA LEU A 5 -2.51 -7.33 4.84
C LEU A 5 -2.82 -8.67 5.51
N PHE A 6 -2.05 -9.72 5.20
CA PHE A 6 -2.22 -11.06 5.78
C PHE A 6 -1.41 -11.26 7.06
N ALA A 7 -0.63 -10.26 7.50
CA ALA A 7 0.10 -10.33 8.75
C ALA A 7 -0.88 -10.36 9.93
N LYS A 8 -0.88 -11.46 10.69
CA LYS A 8 -1.78 -11.63 11.84
C LYS A 8 -1.47 -10.58 12.91
N GLY A 9 -2.52 -9.89 13.36
CA GLY A 9 -2.43 -8.87 14.43
C GLY A 9 -2.09 -7.47 13.93
N ILE A 10 -2.05 -7.23 12.62
CA ILE A 10 -1.79 -5.92 12.04
C ILE A 10 -3.04 -5.45 11.30
N ASP A 11 -3.65 -4.34 11.73
CA ASP A 11 -4.64 -3.62 10.93
C ASP A 11 -3.93 -2.57 10.08
N ALA A 12 -3.65 -2.93 8.83
CA ALA A 12 -3.01 -2.03 7.88
C ALA A 12 -3.83 -0.76 7.63
N THR A 13 -5.15 -0.81 7.77
CA THR A 13 -6.03 0.36 7.62
C THR A 13 -5.78 1.35 8.75
N GLU A 14 -5.67 0.86 9.98
CA GLU A 14 -5.42 1.70 11.15
C GLU A 14 -4.02 2.31 11.10
N ILE A 15 -3.02 1.55 10.64
CA ILE A 15 -1.66 2.08 10.40
C ILE A 15 -1.70 3.19 9.34
N CYS A 16 -2.35 2.95 8.20
CA CYS A 16 -2.49 3.94 7.15
C CYS A 16 -3.15 5.23 7.67
N LYS A 17 -4.21 5.09 8.49
CA LYS A 17 -4.87 6.22 9.13
C LYS A 17 -3.97 6.97 10.10
N ASN A 18 -3.19 6.26 10.92
CA ASN A 18 -2.25 6.88 11.88
C ASN A 18 -1.09 7.61 11.18
N ILE A 19 -0.61 7.08 10.06
CA ILE A 19 0.40 7.72 9.20
C ILE A 19 -0.16 9.02 8.62
N HIS A 20 -1.37 9.00 8.05
CA HIS A 20 -2.01 10.20 7.51
C HIS A 20 -2.38 11.23 8.59
N ALA A 21 -2.70 10.78 9.80
CA ALA A 21 -3.03 11.66 10.92
C ALA A 21 -1.79 12.37 11.50
N SER A 22 -0.58 11.91 11.19
CA SER A 22 0.66 12.48 11.68
C SER A 22 1.29 13.34 10.59
N ASP A 23 1.35 14.67 10.78
CA ASP A 23 1.90 15.60 9.77
C ASP A 23 3.33 15.25 9.33
N ASP A 24 4.16 14.72 10.24
CA ASP A 24 5.53 14.28 9.93
C ASP A 24 5.57 13.04 8.99
N LEU A 25 4.52 12.22 8.99
CA LEU A 25 4.46 10.96 8.25
C LEU A 25 3.59 11.04 6.99
N GLN A 26 2.89 12.14 6.75
CA GLN A 26 2.04 12.34 5.56
C GLN A 26 2.80 12.24 4.23
N THR A 27 4.12 12.42 4.25
CA THR A 27 4.98 12.25 3.06
C THR A 27 5.27 10.78 2.73
N ILE A 28 4.98 9.86 3.66
CA ILE A 28 5.25 8.43 3.49
C ILE A 28 4.17 7.79 2.64
N LYS A 29 4.59 7.21 1.52
CA LYS A 29 3.73 6.39 0.67
C LYS A 29 3.46 5.03 1.30
N VAL A 30 2.19 4.64 1.41
CA VAL A 30 1.75 3.37 2.00
C VAL A 30 1.21 2.45 0.92
N ILE A 31 1.92 1.34 0.69
CA ILE A 31 1.57 0.35 -0.32
C ILE A 31 1.14 -0.95 0.38
N ALA A 32 -0.04 -1.45 0.03
CA ALA A 32 -0.57 -2.69 0.55
C ALA A 32 0.01 -3.90 -0.21
N LEU A 33 0.56 -4.87 0.51
CA LEU A 33 0.92 -6.18 -0.03
C LEU A 33 -0.23 -7.15 0.24
N ALA A 34 -0.78 -7.71 -0.82
CA ALA A 34 -1.81 -8.71 -0.74
C ALA A 34 -1.59 -9.79 -1.81
N ASN A 35 -2.17 -10.97 -1.62
CA ASN A 35 -2.11 -12.02 -2.62
C ASN A 35 -3.51 -12.20 -3.22
N GLN A 36 -3.61 -12.19 -4.54
CA GLN A 36 -4.87 -12.42 -5.27
C GLN A 36 -6.01 -11.47 -4.89
N LEU A 37 -5.76 -10.15 -4.94
CA LEU A 37 -6.81 -9.16 -4.77
C LEU A 37 -7.80 -9.20 -5.93
N SER A 38 -9.09 -9.18 -5.61
CA SER A 38 -10.13 -8.86 -6.58
C SER A 38 -10.16 -7.35 -6.88
N ASP A 39 -10.69 -6.93 -8.03
CA ASP A 39 -10.82 -5.50 -8.38
C ASP A 39 -11.56 -4.70 -7.29
N SER A 40 -12.57 -5.29 -6.65
CA SER A 40 -13.30 -4.66 -5.55
C SER A 40 -12.45 -4.46 -4.30
N GLU A 41 -11.54 -5.40 -4.00
CA GLU A 41 -10.65 -5.29 -2.84
C GLU A 41 -9.55 -4.26 -3.10
N ALA A 42 -8.97 -4.27 -4.31
CA ALA A 42 -8.04 -3.25 -4.77
C ALA A 42 -8.65 -1.84 -4.67
N ALA A 43 -9.88 -1.65 -5.17
CA ALA A 43 -10.60 -0.38 -5.06
C ALA A 43 -10.89 0.01 -3.60
N ALA A 44 -11.16 -0.96 -2.72
CA ALA A 44 -11.36 -0.69 -1.30
C ALA A 44 -10.07 -0.21 -0.61
N LEU A 45 -8.90 -0.73 -1.01
CA LEU A 45 -7.60 -0.28 -0.48
C LEU A 45 -7.32 1.17 -0.88
N LEU A 46 -7.53 1.52 -2.14
CA LEU A 46 -7.37 2.92 -2.59
C LEU A 46 -8.32 3.86 -1.83
N GLN A 47 -9.58 3.46 -1.62
CA GLN A 47 -10.54 4.24 -0.83
C GLN A 47 -10.16 4.36 0.66
N LYS A 48 -9.41 3.41 1.20
CA LYS A 48 -8.91 3.44 2.57
C LYS A 48 -7.71 4.36 2.76
N GLY A 49 -7.17 4.93 1.68
CA GLY A 49 -6.03 5.85 1.71
C GLY A 49 -4.69 5.19 1.40
N PHE A 50 -4.65 3.96 0.91
CA PHE A 50 -3.40 3.38 0.42
C PHE A 50 -3.01 4.05 -0.91
N ASP A 51 -1.73 4.39 -1.06
CA ASP A 51 -1.19 4.98 -2.30
C ASP A 51 -1.08 3.96 -3.43
N GLY A 52 -1.08 2.67 -3.09
CA GLY A 52 -1.01 1.59 -4.07
C GLY A 52 -1.16 0.21 -3.42
N TYR A 53 -1.19 -0.81 -4.26
CA TYR A 53 -1.25 -2.21 -3.83
C TYR A 53 -0.42 -3.08 -4.76
N ILE A 54 0.07 -4.20 -4.22
CA ILE A 54 0.75 -5.27 -4.94
C ILE A 54 -0.12 -6.51 -4.77
N SER A 55 -0.52 -7.13 -5.88
CA SER A 55 -1.41 -8.29 -5.92
C SER A 55 -0.65 -9.61 -5.93
N ASN A 56 0.62 -9.58 -6.35
CA ASN A 56 1.51 -10.73 -6.32
C ASN A 56 2.89 -10.37 -5.72
N PRO A 57 3.06 -10.44 -4.39
CA PRO A 57 4.32 -10.09 -3.74
C PRO A 57 5.46 -11.09 -4.03
N ALA A 58 5.16 -12.23 -4.66
CA ALA A 58 6.17 -13.20 -5.10
C ALA A 58 6.80 -12.85 -6.45
N ASP A 59 6.24 -11.91 -7.21
CA ASP A 59 6.85 -11.38 -8.43
C ASP A 59 7.66 -10.11 -8.11
N PRO A 60 9.00 -10.18 -8.11
CA PRO A 60 9.84 -9.02 -7.83
C PRO A 60 9.66 -7.90 -8.88
N THR A 61 9.25 -8.22 -10.10
CA THR A 61 9.03 -7.24 -11.17
C THR A 61 7.84 -6.35 -10.83
N GLU A 62 6.73 -6.94 -10.38
CA GLU A 62 5.54 -6.22 -9.95
C GLU A 62 5.85 -5.33 -8.73
N VAL A 63 6.56 -5.89 -7.74
CA VAL A 63 6.96 -5.15 -6.54
C VAL A 63 7.79 -3.92 -6.89
N ILE A 64 8.83 -4.08 -7.72
CA ILE A 64 9.70 -2.98 -8.14
C ILE A 64 8.88 -1.92 -8.90
N LYS A 65 8.08 -2.35 -9.89
CA LYS A 65 7.26 -1.44 -10.69
C LYS A 65 6.31 -0.62 -9.81
N THR A 66 5.60 -1.23 -8.87
CA THR A 66 4.67 -0.50 -7.98
C THR A 66 5.41 0.47 -7.07
N ILE A 67 6.61 0.12 -6.58
CA ILE A 67 7.43 1.04 -5.79
C ILE A 67 7.87 2.23 -6.66
N GLU A 68 8.33 1.99 -7.87
CA GLU A 68 8.71 3.04 -8.82
C GLU A 68 7.51 3.95 -9.12
N GLU A 69 6.33 3.39 -9.42
CA GLU A 69 5.11 4.17 -9.69
C GLU A 69 4.69 5.02 -8.47
N ALA A 70 4.77 4.47 -7.26
CA ALA A 70 4.41 5.19 -6.03
C ALA A 70 5.44 6.25 -5.62
N THR A 71 6.70 6.09 -6.02
CA THR A 71 7.80 7.02 -5.70
C THR A 71 8.20 7.91 -6.86
N ALA A 72 7.63 7.70 -8.05
CA ALA A 72 7.82 8.54 -9.23
C ALA A 72 7.26 9.94 -8.94
N ILE A 73 8.11 10.78 -8.37
CA ILE A 73 7.89 12.21 -8.26
C ILE A 73 7.92 12.74 -9.70
N ILE A 74 6.74 13.11 -10.22
CA ILE A 74 6.65 13.84 -11.48
C ILE A 74 7.37 15.18 -11.27
N TYR A 75 8.47 15.38 -11.98
CA TYR A 75 9.25 16.62 -11.98
C TYR A 75 8.63 17.65 -12.91
#